data_AF-A0A0B6XCK1-F1
#
_entry.id   AF-A0A0B6XCK1-F1
#
_cell.length_a   1.000
_cell.length_b   1.000
_cell.length_c   1.000
_cell.angle_alpha   90.00
_cell.angle_beta   90.00
_cell.angle_gamma   90.00
#
_symmetry.space_group_name_H-M   'P 1'
#
loop_
_entity.id
_entity.type
_entity.pdbx_description
1 polymer ?
#
loop_
_entity_poly.entity_id
_entity_poly.type
_entity_poly.pdbx_seq_one_letter_code
_entity_poly.pdbx_strand_id
1 'polypeptide(L)'
;MPISEFTFNLKKVGQVIFIVTLTSLLLIWLNQRSLDSFWQQKYHRNSPWTALKGEPMWDLGSNMQQGAIAASETFMAYARGVHQDNQRQAMNIDATPSVILPDFQVGLRFLEGYTYSIESRYLTFPDLLQKNVRHAQSPLLRNHSPSNAVIEITQKTNVSLGKKDKVLFAGDSMMQGVAPHLKRRLYQEHGIASINLSKQSTGLAYPGFFDWPKTIGDTLRKNPDIKLVVVFLGPNDPWDIPTKRGGAYLRFASEDWENLYRQRIETILNDAHQHKVDVIWVGPPNMRQKKLSGSMAYLNKLYQAEVAKMGEIYVSVNDMFKYRSEDYSDYIGDGSSAIKLRSGDGIHFSLNGQQTIANAIFSLMTFIQEPVKEDATI
;
A
#
# COMPACT_ATOMS: atom_id res chain seq x y z
N MET A 1 64.04 -9.42 23.53
CA MET A 1 62.66 -9.96 23.51
C MET A 1 61.75 -8.88 22.93
N PRO A 2 61.03 -9.14 21.83
CA PRO A 2 60.20 -8.09 21.22
C PRO A 2 58.96 -7.89 22.10
N ILE A 3 58.85 -6.71 22.69
CA ILE A 3 57.66 -6.33 23.46
C ILE A 3 56.66 -5.71 22.48
N SER A 4 55.59 -6.47 22.26
CA SER A 4 54.24 -6.06 21.92
C SER A 4 53.93 -5.51 20.51
N GLU A 5 53.79 -6.40 19.53
CA GLU A 5 52.67 -6.26 18.58
C GLU A 5 51.31 -6.47 19.27
N PHE A 6 51.31 -7.13 20.44
CA PHE A 6 50.10 -7.45 21.20
C PHE A 6 49.28 -6.22 21.60
N THR A 7 49.91 -5.14 22.09
CA THR A 7 49.20 -3.93 22.52
C THR A 7 48.63 -3.15 21.33
N PHE A 8 49.37 -3.08 20.23
CA PHE A 8 48.93 -2.47 18.98
C PHE A 8 47.75 -3.24 18.37
N ASN A 9 47.86 -4.56 18.31
CA ASN A 9 46.80 -5.44 17.81
C ASN A 9 45.57 -5.42 18.72
N LEU A 10 45.75 -5.40 20.04
CA LEU A 10 44.63 -5.29 20.99
C LEU A 10 43.88 -3.96 20.83
N LYS A 11 44.59 -2.85 20.59
CA LYS A 11 43.97 -1.55 20.30
C LYS A 11 43.19 -1.58 18.98
N LYS A 12 43.75 -2.18 17.92
CA LYS A 12 43.07 -2.36 16.62
C LYS A 12 41.82 -3.22 16.74
N VAL A 13 41.90 -4.35 17.45
CA VAL A 13 40.75 -5.23 17.72
C VAL A 13 39.67 -4.47 18.50
N GLY A 14 40.06 -3.73 19.54
CA GLY A 14 39.12 -2.88 20.29
C GLY A 14 38.43 -1.83 19.41
N GLN A 15 39.18 -1.17 18.51
CA GLN A 15 38.61 -0.21 17.55
C GLN A 15 37.61 -0.87 16.59
N VAL A 16 37.95 -2.05 16.05
CA VAL A 16 37.04 -2.77 15.14
C VAL A 16 35.77 -3.19 15.87
N ILE A 17 35.87 -3.77 17.08
CA ILE A 17 34.71 -4.16 17.88
C ILE A 17 33.83 -2.94 18.17
N PHE A 18 34.44 -1.81 18.53
CA PHE A 18 33.70 -0.58 18.78
C PHE A 18 32.94 -0.09 17.54
N ILE A 19 33.59 -0.03 16.37
CA ILE A 19 32.96 0.40 15.11
C ILE A 19 31.81 -0.53 14.74
N VAL A 20 32.02 -1.85 14.79
CA VAL A 20 30.99 -2.85 14.44
C VAL A 20 29.79 -2.75 15.38
N THR A 21 30.04 -2.63 16.69
CA THR A 21 28.97 -2.51 17.69
C THR A 21 28.18 -1.22 17.49
N LEU A 22 28.87 -0.09 17.33
CA LEU A 22 28.23 1.21 17.11
C LEU A 22 27.41 1.23 15.82
N THR A 23 27.96 0.68 14.74
CA THR A 23 27.26 0.61 13.44
C THR A 23 26.03 -0.29 13.53
N SER A 24 26.14 -1.42 14.22
CA SER A 24 25.01 -2.34 14.40
C SER A 24 23.89 -1.69 15.21
N LEU A 25 24.22 -0.99 16.29
CA LEU A 25 23.24 -0.24 17.09
C LEU A 25 22.58 0.87 16.26
N LEU A 26 23.36 1.58 15.45
CA LEU A 26 22.84 2.61 14.56
C LEU A 26 21.92 2.03 13.48
N LEU A 27 22.26 0.87 12.92
CA LEU A 27 21.41 0.18 11.94
C LEU A 27 20.10 -0.32 12.55
N ILE A 28 20.14 -0.87 13.76
CA ILE A 28 18.95 -1.26 14.53
C ILE A 28 18.08 -0.03 14.80
N TRP A 29 18.71 1.05 15.25
CA TRP A 29 18.06 2.32 15.54
C TRP A 29 17.50 3.00 14.29
N LEU A 30 18.11 2.83 13.11
CA LEU A 30 17.56 3.36 11.88
C LEU A 30 16.41 2.48 11.37
N ASN A 31 16.56 1.16 11.40
CA ASN A 31 15.66 0.17 10.78
C ASN A 31 14.61 -0.42 11.73
N GLN A 32 14.16 0.35 12.72
CA GLN A 32 13.33 -0.14 13.83
C GLN A 32 12.04 -0.82 13.36
N ARG A 33 11.34 -0.24 12.36
CA ARG A 33 10.07 -0.79 11.84
C ARG A 33 10.29 -2.11 11.11
N SER A 34 11.30 -2.17 10.24
CA SER A 34 11.63 -3.41 9.52
C SER A 34 12.01 -4.52 10.49
N LEU A 35 12.78 -4.18 11.53
CA LEU A 35 13.14 -5.13 12.59
C LEU A 35 11.93 -5.54 13.42
N ASP A 36 11.05 -4.61 13.78
CA ASP A 36 9.83 -4.89 14.55
C ASP A 36 8.88 -5.80 13.77
N SER A 37 8.66 -5.52 12.49
CA SER A 37 7.89 -6.38 11.58
C SER A 37 8.52 -7.76 11.46
N PHE A 38 9.82 -7.85 11.18
CA PHE A 38 10.53 -9.13 11.12
C PHE A 38 10.42 -9.90 12.44
N TRP A 39 10.55 -9.22 13.58
CA TRP A 39 10.47 -9.86 14.89
C TRP A 39 9.07 -10.40 15.17
N GLN A 40 8.04 -9.59 14.89
CA GLN A 40 6.65 -10.01 15.03
C GLN A 40 6.33 -11.16 14.07
N GLN A 41 6.84 -11.13 12.84
CA GLN A 41 6.69 -12.19 11.84
C GLN A 41 7.40 -13.49 12.25
N LYS A 42 8.64 -13.40 12.78
CA LYS A 42 9.47 -14.57 13.10
C LYS A 42 9.17 -15.19 14.46
N TYR A 43 8.88 -14.36 15.46
CA TYR A 43 8.76 -14.78 16.86
C TYR A 43 7.35 -14.64 17.42
N HIS A 44 6.39 -14.13 16.63
CA HIS A 44 4.96 -14.06 16.98
C HIS A 44 4.69 -13.37 18.33
N ARG A 45 5.49 -12.36 18.66
CA ARG A 45 5.37 -11.56 19.88
C ARG A 45 5.90 -10.16 19.62
N ASN A 46 5.55 -9.21 20.50
CA ASN A 46 6.13 -7.87 20.47
C ASN A 46 7.65 -7.92 20.49
N SER A 47 8.29 -7.00 19.77
CA SER A 47 9.74 -6.89 19.80
C SER A 47 10.23 -6.46 21.20
N PRO A 48 11.43 -6.90 21.62
CA PRO A 48 12.01 -6.52 22.90
C PRO A 48 12.11 -4.99 23.07
N TRP A 49 12.28 -4.28 21.96
CA TRP A 49 12.38 -2.82 21.92
C TRP A 49 11.01 -2.11 21.73
N THR A 50 9.89 -2.83 21.80
CA THR A 50 8.55 -2.20 21.75
C THR A 50 8.34 -1.22 22.91
N ALA A 51 8.96 -1.47 24.06
CA ALA A 51 8.89 -0.57 25.22
C ALA A 51 9.53 0.82 24.97
N LEU A 52 10.38 0.96 23.94
CA LEU A 52 11.02 2.22 23.57
C LEU A 52 10.16 3.05 22.59
N LYS A 53 9.06 2.49 22.05
CA LYS A 53 8.17 3.23 21.15
C LYS A 53 7.50 4.38 21.90
N GLY A 54 7.55 5.58 21.33
CA GLY A 54 7.05 6.81 21.95
C GLY A 54 8.15 7.61 22.66
N GLU A 55 9.35 7.05 22.83
CA GLU A 55 10.49 7.82 23.31
C GLU A 55 11.08 8.66 22.16
N PRO A 56 11.21 9.99 22.30
CA PRO A 56 11.62 10.88 21.20
C PRO A 56 12.95 10.48 20.53
N MET A 57 13.93 10.04 21.33
CA MET A 57 15.24 9.62 20.82
C MET A 57 15.20 8.30 20.08
N TRP A 58 14.27 7.41 20.42
CA TRP A 58 14.05 6.17 19.69
C TRP A 58 13.31 6.49 18.39
N ASP A 59 12.16 7.16 18.46
CA ASP A 59 11.32 7.44 17.30
C ASP A 59 12.03 8.29 16.22
N LEU A 60 12.98 9.14 16.62
CA LEU A 60 13.85 9.90 15.71
C LEU A 60 14.51 9.01 14.64
N GLY A 61 14.97 7.81 15.00
CA GLY A 61 15.63 6.91 14.05
C GLY A 61 14.68 6.42 12.95
N SER A 62 13.47 6.01 13.34
CA SER A 62 12.42 5.65 12.38
C SER A 62 12.00 6.83 11.50
N ASN A 63 11.97 8.04 12.07
CA ASN A 63 11.62 9.25 11.35
C ASN A 63 12.70 9.65 10.34
N MET A 64 13.98 9.56 10.72
CA MET A 64 15.11 9.80 9.83
C MET A 64 15.11 8.84 8.64
N GLN A 65 14.85 7.54 8.87
CA GLN A 65 14.74 6.58 7.78
C GLN A 65 13.61 6.94 6.81
N GLN A 66 12.44 7.32 7.34
CA GLN A 66 11.29 7.74 6.51
C GLN A 66 11.59 9.02 5.73
N GLY A 67 12.22 10.01 6.38
CA GLY A 67 12.66 11.24 5.73
C GLY A 67 13.63 10.97 4.59
N ALA A 68 14.59 10.06 4.78
CA ALA A 68 15.54 9.66 3.74
C ALA A 68 14.86 8.96 2.55
N ILE A 69 13.91 8.05 2.80
CA ILE A 69 13.13 7.40 1.74
C ILE A 69 12.31 8.44 0.97
N ALA A 70 11.57 9.29 1.67
CA ALA A 70 10.78 10.37 1.06
C ALA A 70 11.66 11.32 0.23
N ALA A 71 12.80 11.75 0.77
CA ALA A 71 13.76 12.60 0.06
C ALA A 71 14.33 11.91 -1.19
N SER A 72 14.59 10.60 -1.13
CA SER A 72 15.02 9.83 -2.29
C SER A 72 13.94 9.75 -3.37
N GLU A 73 12.68 9.54 -2.98
CA GLU A 73 11.54 9.56 -3.90
C GLU A 73 11.38 10.92 -4.58
N THR A 74 11.50 12.01 -3.83
CA THR A 74 11.47 13.39 -4.36
C THR A 74 12.63 13.67 -5.29
N PHE A 75 13.86 13.29 -4.91
CA PHE A 75 15.03 13.42 -5.77
C PHE A 75 14.87 12.65 -7.07
N MET A 76 14.38 11.42 -7.01
CA MET A 76 14.11 10.61 -8.20
C MET A 76 13.01 11.21 -9.07
N ALA A 77 12.02 11.88 -8.49
CA ALA A 77 11.03 12.64 -9.25
C ALA A 77 11.68 13.84 -9.97
N TYR A 78 12.55 14.58 -9.29
CA TYR A 78 13.28 15.73 -9.86
C TYR A 78 14.26 15.30 -10.97
N ALA A 79 15.09 14.28 -10.71
CA ALA A 79 16.06 13.75 -11.67
C ALA A 79 15.41 13.17 -12.94
N ARG A 80 14.13 12.80 -12.87
CA ARG A 80 13.32 12.35 -14.01
C ARG A 80 12.60 13.49 -14.75
N GLY A 81 12.83 14.74 -14.38
CA GLY A 81 12.31 15.92 -15.07
C GLY A 81 10.83 16.24 -14.79
N VAL A 82 10.30 15.86 -13.62
CA VAL A 82 8.85 15.96 -13.31
C VAL A 82 8.37 17.39 -12.96
N HIS A 83 9.23 18.42 -13.05
CA HIS A 83 8.82 19.81 -12.85
C HIS A 83 9.25 20.74 -14.00
N GLN A 84 8.52 20.69 -15.10
CA GLN A 84 8.32 21.84 -15.97
C GLN A 84 6.82 22.09 -16.07
N ASP A 85 6.38 23.27 -15.61
CA ASP A 85 5.20 24.05 -16.08
C ASP A 85 4.23 24.70 -15.08
N ASN A 86 4.49 24.76 -13.76
CA ASN A 86 3.57 25.49 -12.84
C ASN A 86 4.10 26.74 -12.13
N GLN A 87 5.22 27.36 -12.57
CA GLN A 87 5.75 28.58 -11.92
C GLN A 87 5.78 29.84 -12.80
N ARG A 88 4.78 30.05 -13.67
CA ARG A 88 4.63 31.33 -14.41
C ARG A 88 3.50 32.25 -13.93
N GLN A 89 2.92 32.02 -12.76
CA GLN A 89 1.99 33.00 -12.17
C GLN A 89 2.26 33.20 -10.67
N ALA A 90 3.15 34.15 -10.39
CA ALA A 90 3.03 35.17 -9.33
C ALA A 90 4.35 35.93 -9.23
N MET A 91 4.45 37.08 -9.91
CA MET A 91 5.47 38.09 -9.64
C MET A 91 4.84 39.24 -8.85
N ASN A 92 5.66 39.77 -7.92
CA ASN A 92 5.55 41.00 -7.13
C ASN A 92 4.75 40.95 -5.82
N ILE A 93 5.48 41.05 -4.70
CA ILE A 93 5.65 42.29 -3.90
C ILE A 93 6.90 42.14 -2.99
N ASP A 94 7.61 43.25 -2.80
CA ASP A 94 8.87 43.46 -2.08
C ASP A 94 9.05 42.73 -0.72
N ALA A 95 10.19 42.03 -0.57
CA ALA A 95 11.06 41.99 0.62
C ALA A 95 12.14 40.88 0.50
N THR A 96 13.41 41.25 0.65
CA THR A 96 14.65 40.46 0.96
C THR A 96 14.74 38.95 0.64
N PRO A 97 15.85 38.46 0.02
CA PRO A 97 15.96 37.07 -0.42
C PRO A 97 16.20 36.10 0.75
N SER A 98 15.13 35.61 1.39
CA SER A 98 15.16 34.36 2.14
C SER A 98 14.87 33.21 1.18
N VAL A 99 15.93 32.60 0.63
CA VAL A 99 15.82 31.41 -0.20
C VAL A 99 15.52 30.20 0.68
N ILE A 100 14.25 30.04 1.06
CA ILE A 100 13.68 28.76 1.50
C ILE A 100 12.26 28.68 0.91
N LEU A 101 12.09 27.80 -0.09
CA LEU A 101 10.80 27.54 -0.74
C LEU A 101 9.76 27.02 0.28
N PRO A 102 8.47 27.38 0.16
CA PRO A 102 7.40 26.97 1.08
C PRO A 102 7.28 25.45 1.30
N ASP A 103 7.64 24.65 0.30
CA ASP A 103 7.61 23.18 0.35
C ASP A 103 8.75 22.58 1.18
N PHE A 104 9.76 23.39 1.52
CA PHE A 104 10.86 23.00 2.41
C PHE A 104 10.46 23.08 3.90
N GLN A 105 9.32 23.70 4.24
CA GLN A 105 8.86 23.80 5.63
C GLN A 105 8.27 22.49 6.19
N VAL A 106 8.03 21.47 5.37
CA VAL A 106 7.57 20.16 5.89
C VAL A 106 8.67 19.48 6.71
N GLY A 107 9.94 19.75 6.41
CA GLY A 107 11.09 19.24 7.17
C GLY A 107 11.42 20.03 8.44
N LEU A 108 10.88 21.24 8.62
CA LEU A 108 11.19 22.14 9.73
C LEU A 108 10.05 22.30 10.76
N ARG A 109 8.89 21.65 10.57
CA ARG A 109 7.84 21.53 11.61
C ARG A 109 8.17 20.51 12.72
N PHE A 110 9.45 20.15 12.87
CA PHE A 110 9.92 19.18 13.84
C PHE A 110 10.19 19.76 15.25
N LEU A 111 9.90 21.05 15.48
CA LEU A 111 10.18 21.73 16.75
C LEU A 111 8.93 22.23 17.51
N GLU A 112 7.73 22.10 16.95
CA GLU A 112 6.50 22.41 17.67
C GLU A 112 5.65 21.16 17.83
N GLY A 113 5.44 20.79 19.08
CA GLY A 113 4.76 19.58 19.49
C GLY A 113 3.39 19.40 18.85
N TYR A 114 3.00 18.13 18.80
CA TYR A 114 1.69 17.64 18.40
C TYR A 114 0.53 18.58 18.78
N THR A 115 -0.07 19.21 17.78
CA THR A 115 -1.44 19.73 17.77
C THR A 115 -1.96 19.51 16.34
N TYR A 116 -3.01 18.73 16.08
CA TYR A 116 -4.43 19.03 16.28
C TYR A 116 -5.26 17.73 16.46
N SER A 117 -6.06 17.66 17.52
CA SER A 117 -7.53 17.82 17.61
C SER A 117 -8.37 16.63 17.10
N ILE A 118 -8.77 15.78 18.05
CA ILE A 118 -9.87 14.82 17.90
C ILE A 118 -11.18 15.57 18.12
N GLU A 119 -11.94 15.81 17.06
CA GLU A 119 -13.41 15.90 17.14
C GLU A 119 -13.95 15.25 15.85
N SER A 120 -14.70 14.16 15.92
CA SER A 120 -16.04 14.19 16.49
C SER A 120 -16.53 12.83 17.01
N ARG A 121 -17.03 12.92 18.25
CA ARG A 121 -18.07 12.12 18.90
C ARG A 121 -17.82 10.63 19.13
N TYR A 122 -17.27 10.33 20.31
CA TYR A 122 -17.88 9.36 21.22
C TYR A 122 -17.85 9.94 22.64
N LEU A 123 -18.87 9.61 23.42
CA LEU A 123 -19.24 10.18 24.73
C LEU A 123 -18.04 10.51 25.64
N THR A 124 -18.15 11.61 26.39
CA THR A 124 -17.12 12.00 27.35
C THR A 124 -17.26 11.21 28.65
N PHE A 125 -16.11 10.96 29.27
CA PHE A 125 -15.92 10.15 30.47
C PHE A 125 -16.77 10.52 31.71
N PRO A 126 -17.35 11.74 31.86
CA PRO A 126 -18.32 11.99 32.93
C PRO A 126 -19.68 11.27 32.75
N ASP A 127 -20.07 10.90 31.52
CA ASP A 127 -21.37 10.30 31.23
C ASP A 127 -21.43 8.78 31.51
N LEU A 128 -20.26 8.13 31.63
CA LEU A 128 -20.14 6.70 31.92
C LEU A 128 -20.25 6.36 33.42
N LEU A 129 -20.37 7.37 34.29
CA LEU A 129 -20.43 7.20 35.74
C LEU A 129 -21.85 7.32 36.31
N GLN A 130 -22.87 7.56 35.48
CA GLN A 130 -24.26 7.65 35.94
C GLN A 130 -24.88 6.25 36.09
N LYS A 131 -25.26 5.89 37.33
CA LYS A 131 -25.76 4.56 37.71
C LYS A 131 -27.17 4.21 37.21
N ASN A 132 -27.74 4.98 36.28
CA ASN A 132 -29.07 4.75 35.71
C ASN A 132 -29.09 5.08 34.21
N VAL A 133 -28.35 4.34 33.39
CA VAL A 133 -28.60 4.30 31.94
C VAL A 133 -29.47 3.08 31.67
N ARG A 134 -30.78 3.30 31.51
CA ARG A 134 -31.69 2.29 30.97
C ARG A 134 -31.23 1.98 29.54
N HIS A 135 -30.86 0.72 29.29
CA HIS A 135 -30.72 0.22 27.92
C HIS A 135 -32.06 0.40 27.20
N ALA A 136 -32.15 1.41 26.33
CA ALA A 136 -33.22 1.46 25.36
C ALA A 136 -32.99 0.28 24.40
N GLN A 137 -33.76 -0.78 24.59
CA GLN A 137 -33.94 -1.81 23.58
C GLN A 137 -34.43 -1.12 22.32
N SER A 138 -33.64 -1.19 21.25
CA SER A 138 -34.11 -0.84 19.91
C SER A 138 -35.39 -1.64 19.62
N PRO A 139 -36.47 -1.03 19.14
CA PRO A 139 -37.69 -1.75 18.86
C PRO A 139 -37.41 -2.83 17.81
N LEU A 140 -37.83 -4.04 18.13
CA LEU A 140 -37.88 -5.18 17.22
C LEU A 140 -38.58 -4.74 15.93
N LEU A 141 -37.81 -4.53 14.86
CA LEU A 141 -38.34 -4.41 13.52
C LEU A 141 -38.92 -5.76 13.13
N ARG A 142 -40.25 -5.80 13.03
CA ARG A 142 -41.03 -6.91 12.46
C ARG A 142 -40.39 -7.40 11.17
N ASN A 143 -40.17 -8.71 11.10
CA ASN A 143 -39.91 -9.45 9.86
C ASN A 143 -40.91 -9.03 8.78
N HIS A 144 -40.47 -8.19 7.84
CA HIS A 144 -40.98 -8.17 6.48
C HIS A 144 -39.86 -8.74 5.62
N SER A 145 -40.06 -9.97 5.15
CA SER A 145 -39.25 -10.54 4.09
C SER A 145 -39.30 -9.59 2.89
N PRO A 146 -38.19 -8.96 2.47
CA PRO A 146 -38.17 -8.35 1.17
C PRO A 146 -38.16 -9.49 0.15
N SER A 147 -39.08 -9.43 -0.80
CA SER A 147 -39.02 -10.20 -2.04
C SER A 147 -37.58 -10.20 -2.56
N ASN A 148 -36.95 -11.36 -2.64
CA ASN A 148 -35.63 -11.55 -3.22
C ASN A 148 -35.68 -11.17 -4.71
N ALA A 149 -35.53 -9.89 -5.01
CA ALA A 149 -35.06 -9.48 -6.31
C ALA A 149 -33.65 -10.06 -6.42
N VAL A 150 -33.49 -11.10 -7.23
CA VAL A 150 -32.17 -11.59 -7.62
C VAL A 150 -31.52 -10.43 -8.38
N ILE A 151 -30.66 -9.67 -7.70
CA ILE A 151 -29.84 -8.65 -8.36
C ILE A 151 -28.89 -9.44 -9.25
N GLU A 152 -29.13 -9.43 -10.56
CA GLU A 152 -28.24 -10.06 -11.52
C GLU A 152 -26.92 -9.29 -11.54
N ILE A 153 -25.87 -9.90 -10.98
CA ILE A 153 -24.55 -9.28 -10.88
C ILE A 153 -23.87 -9.40 -12.25
N THR A 154 -23.99 -8.36 -13.06
CA THR A 154 -23.27 -8.29 -14.34
C THR A 154 -21.78 -8.12 -14.09
N GLN A 155 -20.98 -9.08 -14.57
CA GLN A 155 -19.53 -9.03 -14.47
C GLN A 155 -18.97 -7.96 -15.41
N LYS A 156 -18.21 -7.01 -14.88
CA LYS A 156 -17.49 -6.03 -15.69
C LYS A 156 -16.33 -6.70 -16.40
N THR A 157 -16.10 -6.27 -17.64
CA THR A 157 -14.93 -6.69 -18.44
C THR A 157 -14.01 -5.51 -18.75
N ASN A 158 -14.52 -4.28 -18.60
CA ASN A 158 -13.79 -3.04 -18.78
C ASN A 158 -14.30 -1.96 -17.81
N VAL A 159 -13.49 -0.91 -17.66
CA VAL A 159 -13.79 0.28 -16.84
C VAL A 159 -13.73 1.51 -17.74
N SER A 160 -14.81 2.27 -17.77
CA SER A 160 -14.88 3.50 -18.57
C SER A 160 -14.37 4.70 -17.78
N LEU A 161 -13.41 5.42 -18.35
CA LEU A 161 -12.80 6.61 -17.77
C LEU A 161 -12.95 7.81 -18.71
N GLY A 162 -13.40 8.93 -18.16
CA GLY A 162 -13.36 10.25 -18.78
C GLY A 162 -12.12 11.04 -18.36
N LYS A 163 -11.83 12.12 -19.09
CA LYS A 163 -10.64 12.98 -18.85
C LYS A 163 -10.59 13.59 -17.43
N LYS A 164 -11.74 13.82 -16.81
CA LYS A 164 -11.86 14.40 -15.46
C LYS A 164 -11.74 13.36 -14.35
N ASP A 165 -11.78 12.08 -14.70
CA ASP A 165 -11.69 11.01 -13.72
C ASP A 165 -10.25 10.84 -13.23
N LYS A 166 -10.11 10.20 -12.08
CA LYS A 166 -8.84 9.78 -11.50
C LYS A 166 -8.79 8.28 -11.27
N VAL A 167 -7.57 7.75 -11.33
CA VAL A 167 -7.25 6.37 -10.95
C VAL A 167 -6.47 6.35 -9.64
N LEU A 168 -6.90 5.53 -8.68
CA LEU A 168 -6.20 5.28 -7.43
C LEU A 168 -5.45 3.94 -7.51
N PHE A 169 -4.14 3.96 -7.27
CA PHE A 169 -3.32 2.77 -7.14
C PHE A 169 -3.05 2.48 -5.66
N ALA A 170 -3.50 1.31 -5.19
CA ALA A 170 -3.31 0.81 -3.84
C ALA A 170 -2.58 -0.53 -3.87
N GLY A 171 -1.58 -0.72 -3.01
CA GLY A 171 -0.82 -1.96 -3.01
C GLY A 171 0.55 -1.89 -2.36
N ASP A 172 1.26 -3.01 -2.37
CA ASP A 172 2.56 -3.15 -1.71
C ASP A 172 3.73 -2.86 -2.68
N SER A 173 4.89 -3.51 -2.48
CA SER A 173 6.05 -3.38 -3.37
C SER A 173 5.74 -3.82 -4.81
N MET A 174 4.76 -4.69 -5.03
CA MET A 174 4.32 -5.06 -6.38
C MET A 174 3.66 -3.89 -7.09
N MET A 175 2.74 -3.20 -6.42
CA MET A 175 2.09 -2.01 -6.98
C MET A 175 3.08 -0.87 -7.19
N GLN A 176 4.07 -0.70 -6.30
CA GLN A 176 5.11 0.31 -6.47
C GLN A 176 5.88 0.15 -7.78
N GLY A 177 6.07 -1.09 -8.25
CA GLY A 177 6.69 -1.36 -9.55
C GLY A 177 5.79 -1.03 -10.73
N VAL A 178 4.46 -1.18 -10.61
CA VAL A 178 3.49 -1.09 -11.72
C VAL A 178 2.85 0.29 -11.85
N ALA A 179 2.41 0.88 -10.74
CA ALA A 179 1.70 2.15 -10.71
C ALA A 179 2.39 3.30 -11.46
N PRO A 180 3.73 3.47 -11.41
CA PRO A 180 4.39 4.54 -12.16
C PRO A 180 4.18 4.44 -13.68
N HIS A 181 4.13 3.23 -14.24
CA HIS A 181 3.92 3.02 -15.68
C HIS A 181 2.49 3.36 -16.09
N LEU A 182 1.51 2.87 -15.31
CA LEU A 182 0.09 3.19 -15.53
C LEU A 182 -0.19 4.68 -15.38
N LYS A 183 0.27 5.30 -14.29
CA LYS A 183 0.10 6.74 -14.03
C LYS A 183 0.67 7.59 -15.17
N ARG A 184 1.89 7.28 -15.62
CA ARG A 184 2.52 8.00 -16.73
C ARG A 184 1.70 7.85 -18.01
N ARG A 185 1.29 6.63 -18.34
CA ARG A 185 0.56 6.33 -19.58
C ARG A 185 -0.82 6.99 -19.62
N LEU A 186 -1.59 6.88 -18.53
CA LEU A 186 -2.89 7.52 -18.37
C LEU A 186 -2.82 9.04 -18.57
N TYR A 187 -1.79 9.67 -17.98
CA TYR A 187 -1.60 11.10 -18.13
C TYR A 187 -1.18 11.49 -19.55
N GLN A 188 -0.20 10.79 -20.14
CA GLN A 188 0.34 11.12 -21.46
C GLN A 188 -0.63 10.84 -22.62
N GLU A 189 -1.36 9.72 -22.58
CA GLU A 189 -2.24 9.31 -23.67
C GLU A 189 -3.65 9.91 -23.55
N HIS A 190 -4.14 10.17 -22.32
CA HIS A 190 -5.54 10.55 -22.08
C HIS A 190 -5.73 11.75 -21.15
N GLY A 191 -4.67 12.34 -20.59
CA GLY A 191 -4.77 13.45 -19.63
C GLY A 191 -5.42 13.07 -18.30
N ILE A 192 -5.52 11.78 -17.99
CA ILE A 192 -6.17 11.25 -16.78
C ILE A 192 -5.17 11.28 -15.62
N ALA A 193 -5.56 11.95 -14.53
CA ALA A 193 -4.73 12.04 -13.34
C ALA A 193 -4.79 10.74 -12.50
N SER A 194 -3.77 10.52 -11.66
CA SER A 194 -3.76 9.35 -10.77
C SER A 194 -3.08 9.61 -9.44
N ILE A 195 -3.56 8.93 -8.41
CA ILE A 195 -3.03 8.94 -7.05
C ILE A 195 -2.37 7.57 -6.81
N ASN A 196 -1.10 7.57 -6.43
CA ASN A 196 -0.38 6.34 -6.07
C ASN A 196 -0.12 6.32 -4.57
N LEU A 197 -0.76 5.41 -3.84
CA LEU A 197 -0.58 5.21 -2.41
C LEU A 197 0.28 3.99 -2.06
N SER A 198 0.85 3.32 -3.07
CA SER A 198 1.55 2.06 -2.86
C SER A 198 2.70 2.15 -1.86
N LYS A 199 2.78 1.17 -0.96
CA LYS A 199 3.67 1.19 0.20
C LYS A 199 4.26 -0.18 0.50
N GLN A 200 5.59 -0.26 0.52
CA GLN A 200 6.31 -1.51 0.80
C GLN A 200 5.94 -2.13 2.15
N SER A 201 6.05 -3.46 2.21
CA SER A 201 5.88 -4.24 3.43
C SER A 201 4.51 -4.04 4.11
N THR A 202 3.49 -3.69 3.32
CA THR A 202 2.09 -3.59 3.76
C THR A 202 1.26 -4.72 3.18
N GLY A 203 0.10 -4.94 3.78
CA GLY A 203 -0.84 -5.99 3.39
C GLY A 203 -2.15 -5.84 4.16
N LEU A 204 -3.12 -6.69 3.89
CA LEU A 204 -4.39 -6.70 4.61
C LEU A 204 -4.29 -7.37 5.99
N ALA A 205 -3.29 -8.22 6.27
CA ALA A 205 -3.21 -9.03 7.50
C ALA A 205 -2.94 -8.18 8.77
N TYR A 206 -2.15 -7.11 8.67
CA TYR A 206 -1.70 -6.31 9.81
C TYR A 206 -2.09 -4.82 9.71
N PRO A 207 -3.36 -4.46 9.97
CA PRO A 207 -3.83 -3.07 9.87
C PRO A 207 -3.16 -2.12 10.88
N GLY A 208 -2.54 -2.64 11.94
CA GLY A 208 -1.78 -1.83 12.90
C GLY A 208 -0.52 -1.18 12.30
N PHE A 209 0.06 -1.76 11.24
CA PHE A 209 1.17 -1.14 10.51
C PHE A 209 0.65 -0.20 9.42
N PHE A 210 -0.33 -0.66 8.63
CA PHE A 210 -0.99 0.13 7.61
C PHE A 210 -2.38 -0.43 7.30
N ASP A 211 -3.41 0.38 7.48
CA ASP A 211 -4.81 -0.02 7.28
C ASP A 211 -5.25 0.35 5.85
N TRP A 212 -5.17 -0.61 4.93
CA TRP A 212 -5.59 -0.43 3.54
C TRP A 212 -7.08 -0.11 3.39
N PRO A 213 -8.03 -0.87 3.99
CA PRO A 213 -9.44 -0.52 3.95
C PRO A 213 -9.73 0.92 4.36
N LYS A 214 -9.20 1.35 5.52
CA LYS A 214 -9.37 2.72 5.98
C LYS A 214 -8.73 3.74 5.04
N THR A 215 -7.53 3.47 4.56
CA THR A 215 -6.78 4.39 3.69
C THR A 215 -7.51 4.61 2.36
N ILE A 216 -8.02 3.53 1.75
CA ILE A 216 -8.80 3.61 0.50
C ILE A 216 -10.09 4.38 0.75
N GLY A 217 -10.89 4.01 1.76
CA GLY A 217 -12.14 4.69 2.09
C GLY A 217 -11.97 6.20 2.39
N ASP A 218 -10.92 6.57 3.14
CA ASP A 218 -10.58 7.98 3.39
C ASP A 218 -10.21 8.72 2.09
N THR A 219 -9.52 8.04 1.18
CA THR A 219 -9.07 8.65 -0.08
C THR A 219 -10.24 8.86 -1.04
N LEU A 220 -11.14 7.88 -1.16
CA LEU A 220 -12.35 7.99 -1.97
C LEU A 220 -13.25 9.13 -1.49
N ARG A 221 -13.43 9.28 -0.16
CA ARG A 221 -14.20 10.40 0.42
C ARG A 221 -13.60 11.77 0.12
N LYS A 222 -12.26 11.88 0.11
CA LYS A 222 -11.54 13.14 -0.16
C LYS A 222 -11.45 13.48 -1.64
N ASN A 223 -11.61 12.50 -2.53
CA ASN A 223 -11.41 12.63 -3.97
C ASN A 223 -12.59 11.99 -4.72
N PRO A 224 -13.75 12.66 -4.78
CA PRO A 224 -14.95 12.12 -5.42
C PRO A 224 -14.83 11.95 -6.94
N ASP A 225 -13.74 12.44 -7.54
CA ASP A 225 -13.39 12.28 -8.95
C ASP A 225 -12.58 11.00 -9.23
N ILE A 226 -12.24 10.19 -8.21
CA ILE A 226 -11.72 8.85 -8.43
C ILE A 226 -12.83 7.98 -9.04
N LYS A 227 -12.56 7.36 -10.19
CA LYS A 227 -13.50 6.46 -10.87
C LYS A 227 -13.05 5.00 -10.88
N LEU A 228 -11.75 4.76 -10.64
CA LEU A 228 -11.16 3.43 -10.59
C LEU A 228 -10.18 3.30 -9.42
N VAL A 229 -10.28 2.19 -8.68
CA VAL A 229 -9.24 1.71 -7.78
C VAL A 229 -8.59 0.46 -8.36
N VAL A 230 -7.26 0.46 -8.48
CA VAL A 230 -6.49 -0.74 -8.79
C VAL A 230 -5.80 -1.21 -7.52
N VAL A 231 -6.08 -2.46 -7.10
CA VAL A 231 -5.50 -3.07 -5.91
C VAL A 231 -4.49 -4.14 -6.32
N PHE A 232 -3.27 -4.10 -5.78
CA PHE A 232 -2.26 -5.14 -6.03
C PHE A 232 -1.43 -5.42 -4.75
N LEU A 233 -1.82 -6.50 -4.05
CA LEU A 233 -1.32 -6.90 -2.72
C LEU A 233 -1.13 -8.41 -2.65
N GLY A 234 -0.30 -8.89 -1.73
CA GLY A 234 -0.34 -10.29 -1.33
C GLY A 234 0.89 -10.82 -0.59
N PRO A 235 2.13 -10.66 -1.09
CA PRO A 235 3.31 -11.31 -0.53
C PRO A 235 3.56 -11.06 0.97
N ASN A 236 3.01 -9.99 1.54
CA ASN A 236 3.14 -9.63 2.95
C ASN A 236 2.00 -10.14 3.86
N ASP A 237 1.03 -10.87 3.31
CA ASP A 237 -0.19 -11.32 4.00
C ASP A 237 -0.22 -12.78 4.49
N PRO A 238 0.63 -13.72 4.00
CA PRO A 238 0.68 -15.11 4.48
C PRO A 238 1.23 -15.32 5.90
N TRP A 239 0.65 -14.64 6.86
CA TRP A 239 1.03 -14.67 8.27
C TRP A 239 -0.21 -14.75 9.17
N ASP A 240 0.01 -15.19 10.40
CA ASP A 240 -1.05 -15.28 11.39
C ASP A 240 -1.52 -13.89 11.83
N ILE A 241 -2.84 -13.68 11.94
CA ILE A 241 -3.41 -12.38 12.30
C ILE A 241 -3.54 -12.28 13.82
N PRO A 242 -3.03 -11.20 14.45
CA PRO A 242 -3.21 -10.98 15.89
C PRO A 242 -4.67 -10.66 16.21
N THR A 243 -5.19 -11.23 17.30
CA THR A 243 -6.52 -10.87 17.80
C THR A 243 -6.43 -9.63 18.70
N LYS A 244 -7.43 -8.74 18.62
CA LYS A 244 -7.42 -7.41 19.28
C LYS A 244 -7.43 -7.44 20.83
N ARG A 245 -7.36 -8.60 21.47
CA ARG A 245 -7.51 -8.77 22.94
C ARG A 245 -6.53 -9.76 23.58
N GLY A 246 -5.33 -9.93 23.00
CA GLY A 246 -4.34 -10.86 23.55
C GLY A 246 -4.74 -12.34 23.50
N GLY A 247 -5.73 -12.68 22.67
CA GLY A 247 -6.09 -14.07 22.38
C GLY A 247 -5.09 -14.71 21.42
N ALA A 248 -5.28 -16.00 21.16
CA ALA A 248 -4.48 -16.72 20.16
C ALA A 248 -4.54 -16.00 18.81
N TYR A 249 -3.44 -16.07 18.06
CA TYR A 249 -3.42 -15.56 16.69
C TYR A 249 -4.30 -16.44 15.81
N LEU A 250 -4.97 -15.83 14.84
CA LEU A 250 -5.68 -16.58 13.81
C LEU A 250 -4.64 -17.14 12.86
N ARG A 251 -4.53 -18.46 12.76
CA ARG A 251 -3.52 -19.09 11.92
C ARG A 251 -3.83 -18.84 10.45
N PHE A 252 -2.82 -18.52 9.64
CA PHE A 252 -2.99 -18.35 8.20
C PHE A 252 -3.79 -19.51 7.59
N ALA A 253 -4.79 -19.17 6.77
CA ALA A 253 -5.72 -20.11 6.13
C ALA A 253 -6.58 -20.97 7.07
N SER A 254 -6.67 -20.64 8.36
CA SER A 254 -7.76 -21.14 9.21
C SER A 254 -9.08 -20.44 8.86
N GLU A 255 -10.22 -21.05 9.20
CA GLU A 255 -11.55 -20.50 8.91
C GLU A 255 -11.73 -19.08 9.45
N ASP A 256 -11.36 -18.83 10.71
CA ASP A 256 -11.44 -17.49 11.31
C ASP A 256 -10.51 -16.47 10.63
N TRP A 257 -9.31 -16.90 10.22
CA TRP A 257 -8.38 -16.05 9.46
C TRP A 257 -8.98 -15.69 8.11
N GLU A 258 -9.54 -16.67 7.40
CA GLU A 258 -10.17 -16.48 6.08
C GLU A 258 -11.34 -15.51 6.18
N ASN A 259 -12.23 -15.72 7.14
CA ASN A 259 -13.40 -14.87 7.36
C ASN A 259 -12.98 -13.41 7.60
N LEU A 260 -12.00 -13.18 8.48
CA LEU A 260 -11.50 -11.82 8.74
C LEU A 260 -10.79 -11.22 7.52
N TYR A 261 -10.05 -12.02 6.76
CA TYR A 261 -9.35 -11.54 5.57
C TYR A 261 -10.33 -11.18 4.45
N ARG A 262 -11.34 -12.01 4.20
CA ARG A 262 -12.46 -11.74 3.28
C ARG A 262 -13.20 -10.47 3.68
N GLN A 263 -13.53 -10.29 4.96
CA GLN A 263 -14.16 -9.07 5.46
C GLN A 263 -13.36 -7.81 5.10
N ARG A 264 -12.02 -7.86 5.12
CA ARG A 264 -11.16 -6.72 4.74
C ARG A 264 -11.19 -6.45 3.24
N ILE A 265 -11.24 -7.49 2.41
CA ILE A 265 -11.45 -7.37 0.96
C ILE A 265 -12.83 -6.76 0.67
N GLU A 266 -13.89 -7.32 1.27
CA GLU A 266 -15.26 -6.86 1.14
C GLU A 266 -15.42 -5.40 1.58
N THR A 267 -14.74 -4.97 2.65
CA THR A 267 -14.75 -3.56 3.09
C THR A 267 -14.26 -2.63 1.97
N ILE A 268 -13.15 -2.98 1.29
CA ILE A 268 -12.61 -2.18 0.18
C ILE A 268 -13.61 -2.13 -0.98
N LEU A 269 -14.15 -3.29 -1.37
CA LEU A 269 -15.07 -3.38 -2.50
C LEU A 269 -16.39 -2.65 -2.23
N ASN A 270 -16.95 -2.78 -1.02
CA ASN A 270 -18.16 -2.09 -0.62
C ASN A 270 -17.97 -0.57 -0.55
N ASP A 271 -16.85 -0.09 -0.01
CA ASP A 271 -16.52 1.33 0.02
C ASP A 271 -16.41 1.90 -1.41
N ALA A 272 -15.74 1.18 -2.32
CA ALA A 272 -15.65 1.56 -3.72
C ALA A 272 -17.04 1.61 -4.39
N HIS A 273 -17.84 0.56 -4.21
CA HIS A 273 -19.21 0.48 -4.74
C HIS A 273 -20.10 1.62 -4.23
N GLN A 274 -20.04 1.96 -2.94
CA GLN A 274 -20.79 3.10 -2.36
C GLN A 274 -20.42 4.44 -2.99
N HIS A 275 -19.15 4.60 -3.39
CA HIS A 275 -18.67 5.79 -4.09
C HIS A 275 -18.83 5.70 -5.63
N LYS A 276 -19.45 4.62 -6.14
CA LYS A 276 -19.61 4.35 -7.59
C LYS A 276 -18.27 4.26 -8.32
N VAL A 277 -17.28 3.69 -7.65
CA VAL A 277 -15.91 3.52 -8.13
C VAL A 277 -15.70 2.06 -8.50
N ASP A 278 -15.19 1.83 -9.71
CA ASP A 278 -14.91 0.48 -10.20
C ASP A 278 -13.60 -0.04 -9.59
N VAL A 279 -13.45 -1.37 -9.51
CA VAL A 279 -12.26 -2.01 -8.94
C VAL A 279 -11.64 -2.99 -9.92
N ILE A 280 -10.33 -2.86 -10.12
CA ILE A 280 -9.49 -3.90 -10.70
C ILE A 280 -8.61 -4.49 -9.60
N TRP A 281 -8.82 -5.76 -9.26
CA TRP A 281 -8.00 -6.48 -8.30
C TRP A 281 -6.99 -7.38 -9.02
N VAL A 282 -5.72 -7.14 -8.79
CA VAL A 282 -4.62 -7.84 -9.44
C VAL A 282 -4.12 -8.96 -8.53
N GLY A 283 -4.26 -10.21 -8.97
CA GLY A 283 -3.75 -11.40 -8.31
C GLY A 283 -2.25 -11.61 -8.57
N PRO A 284 -1.40 -11.68 -7.53
CA PRO A 284 0.03 -11.94 -7.68
C PRO A 284 0.33 -13.27 -8.39
N PRO A 285 1.44 -13.34 -9.15
CA PRO A 285 1.81 -14.59 -9.80
C PRO A 285 2.44 -15.58 -8.81
N ASN A 286 2.75 -16.77 -9.32
CA ASN A 286 3.53 -17.78 -8.61
C ASN A 286 4.89 -17.22 -8.17
N MET A 287 5.37 -17.74 -7.05
CA MET A 287 6.60 -17.28 -6.39
C MET A 287 7.64 -18.39 -6.39
N ARG A 288 8.94 -18.04 -6.38
CA ARG A 288 10.02 -19.06 -6.42
C ARG A 288 9.95 -20.00 -5.22
N GLN A 289 9.65 -19.47 -4.04
CA GLN A 289 9.49 -20.28 -2.85
C GLN A 289 8.12 -20.95 -2.87
N LYS A 290 8.09 -22.29 -2.97
CA LYS A 290 6.85 -23.09 -3.04
C LYS A 290 5.83 -22.76 -1.95
N LYS A 291 6.29 -22.57 -0.71
CA LYS A 291 5.41 -22.19 0.42
C LYS A 291 4.70 -20.86 0.15
N LEU A 292 5.46 -19.83 -0.24
CA LEU A 292 4.90 -18.52 -0.56
C LEU A 292 4.00 -18.57 -1.80
N SER A 293 4.37 -19.36 -2.81
CA SER A 293 3.56 -19.56 -4.01
C SER A 293 2.20 -20.18 -3.67
N GLY A 294 2.18 -21.26 -2.88
CA GLY A 294 0.94 -21.88 -2.41
C GLY A 294 0.09 -20.93 -1.58
N SER A 295 0.72 -20.07 -0.75
CA SER A 295 0.01 -19.00 -0.05
C SER A 295 -0.59 -17.97 -1.00
N MET A 296 0.11 -17.55 -2.08
CA MET A 296 -0.45 -16.66 -3.10
C MET A 296 -1.60 -17.31 -3.85
N ALA A 297 -1.49 -18.59 -4.21
CA ALA A 297 -2.56 -19.34 -4.84
C ALA A 297 -3.83 -19.39 -3.95
N TYR A 298 -3.66 -19.55 -2.63
CA TYR A 298 -4.77 -19.45 -1.68
C TYR A 298 -5.38 -18.04 -1.64
N LEU A 299 -4.57 -16.98 -1.47
CA LEU A 299 -5.05 -15.59 -1.45
C LEU A 299 -5.78 -15.21 -2.74
N ASN A 300 -5.25 -15.62 -3.90
CA ASN A 300 -5.85 -15.37 -5.22
C ASN A 300 -7.26 -15.94 -5.33
N LYS A 301 -7.53 -17.12 -4.74
CA LYS A 301 -8.89 -17.68 -4.69
C LYS A 301 -9.83 -16.80 -3.86
N LEU A 302 -9.36 -16.22 -2.76
CA LEU A 302 -10.15 -15.30 -1.96
C LEU A 302 -10.45 -14.02 -2.74
N TYR A 303 -9.42 -13.42 -3.36
CA TYR A 303 -9.58 -12.22 -4.18
C TYR A 303 -10.57 -12.42 -5.31
N GLN A 304 -10.38 -13.46 -6.12
CA GLN A 304 -11.25 -13.76 -7.24
C GLN A 304 -12.70 -13.98 -6.79
N ALA A 305 -12.92 -14.71 -5.70
CA ALA A 305 -14.25 -14.97 -5.19
C ALA A 305 -14.96 -13.69 -4.71
N GLU A 306 -14.29 -12.84 -3.92
CA GLU A 306 -14.91 -11.62 -3.40
C GLU A 306 -15.13 -10.56 -4.49
N VAL A 307 -14.19 -10.43 -5.42
CA VAL A 307 -14.30 -9.49 -6.55
C VAL A 307 -15.47 -9.89 -7.48
N ALA A 308 -15.61 -11.19 -7.77
CA ALA A 308 -16.71 -11.70 -8.59
C ALA A 308 -18.10 -11.47 -7.96
N LYS A 309 -18.22 -11.58 -6.62
CA LYS A 309 -19.47 -11.25 -5.90
C LYS A 309 -19.90 -9.79 -6.09
N MET A 310 -18.97 -8.88 -6.40
CA MET A 310 -19.27 -7.46 -6.61
C MET A 310 -19.39 -7.10 -8.09
N GLY A 311 -19.21 -8.06 -9.00
CA GLY A 311 -19.20 -7.82 -10.44
C GLY A 311 -17.98 -7.01 -10.91
N GLU A 312 -16.94 -6.93 -10.09
CA GLU A 312 -15.71 -6.18 -10.38
C GLU A 312 -14.68 -7.05 -11.11
N ILE A 313 -13.57 -6.45 -11.54
CA ILE A 313 -12.61 -7.12 -12.41
C ILE A 313 -11.47 -7.74 -11.59
N TYR A 314 -11.31 -9.05 -11.67
CA TYR A 314 -10.11 -9.75 -11.20
C TYR A 314 -9.18 -10.06 -12.36
N VAL A 315 -7.88 -9.79 -12.22
CA VAL A 315 -6.87 -10.16 -13.21
C VAL A 315 -5.71 -10.93 -12.61
N SER A 316 -5.33 -12.03 -13.28
CA SER A 316 -4.26 -12.93 -12.87
C SER A 316 -2.95 -12.55 -13.54
N VAL A 317 -1.91 -12.24 -12.77
CA VAL A 317 -0.57 -12.04 -13.34
C VAL A 317 0.02 -13.35 -13.86
N ASN A 318 -0.40 -14.51 -13.35
CA ASN A 318 -0.01 -15.81 -13.92
C ASN A 318 -0.43 -15.92 -15.39
N ASP A 319 -1.62 -15.42 -15.74
CA ASP A 319 -2.14 -15.47 -17.10
C ASP A 319 -1.34 -14.53 -18.00
N MET A 320 -1.02 -13.33 -17.50
CA MET A 320 -0.17 -12.35 -18.20
C MET A 320 1.24 -12.91 -18.46
N PHE A 321 1.78 -13.65 -17.49
CA PHE A 321 3.12 -14.24 -17.57
C PHE A 321 3.11 -15.63 -18.22
N LYS A 322 1.94 -16.15 -18.58
CA LYS A 322 1.73 -17.49 -19.14
C LYS A 322 2.23 -18.63 -18.25
N TYR A 323 2.30 -18.40 -16.94
CA TYR A 323 2.60 -19.46 -15.99
C TYR A 323 1.48 -20.49 -15.98
N ARG A 324 1.84 -21.76 -15.80
CA ARG A 324 0.88 -22.87 -15.71
C ARG A 324 0.96 -23.48 -14.34
N SER A 325 -0.18 -23.89 -13.78
CA SER A 325 -0.22 -24.58 -12.50
C SER A 325 0.56 -23.80 -11.42
N GLU A 326 1.45 -24.47 -10.70
CA GLU A 326 2.32 -23.92 -9.66
C GLU A 326 3.71 -23.50 -10.17
N ASP A 327 3.90 -23.39 -11.49
CA ASP A 327 5.21 -23.14 -12.08
C ASP A 327 5.67 -21.70 -11.83
N TYR A 328 6.96 -21.54 -11.52
CA TYR A 328 7.65 -20.26 -11.44
C TYR A 328 8.76 -20.23 -12.49
N SER A 329 8.89 -19.11 -13.20
CA SER A 329 10.03 -18.83 -14.09
C SER A 329 10.45 -17.38 -14.00
N ASP A 330 11.74 -17.07 -14.09
CA ASP A 330 12.16 -15.66 -14.22
C ASP A 330 11.71 -15.04 -15.56
N TYR A 331 11.29 -15.87 -16.52
CA TYR A 331 10.92 -15.53 -17.88
C TYR A 331 9.44 -15.85 -18.16
N ILE A 332 8.93 -15.40 -19.29
CA ILE A 332 7.56 -15.73 -19.72
C ILE A 332 7.39 -17.25 -19.90
N GLY A 333 6.24 -17.77 -19.48
CA GLY A 333 5.89 -19.19 -19.55
C GLY A 333 6.71 -20.05 -18.58
N ASP A 334 7.21 -21.16 -19.10
CA ASP A 334 8.03 -22.15 -18.40
C ASP A 334 9.53 -21.85 -18.46
N GLY A 335 9.94 -20.71 -19.02
CA GLY A 335 11.36 -20.39 -19.25
C GLY A 335 11.89 -20.70 -20.64
N SER A 336 11.08 -21.25 -21.53
CA SER A 336 11.44 -21.47 -22.94
C SER A 336 11.67 -20.17 -23.73
N SER A 337 11.19 -19.04 -23.23
CA SER A 337 11.40 -17.73 -23.84
C SER A 337 12.50 -16.93 -23.15
N ALA A 338 13.24 -16.13 -23.92
CA ALA A 338 14.28 -15.24 -23.40
C ALA A 338 13.74 -13.94 -22.75
N ILE A 339 12.42 -13.70 -22.79
CA ILE A 339 11.82 -12.48 -22.23
C ILE A 339 11.74 -12.59 -20.70
N LYS A 340 12.65 -11.91 -19.99
CA LYS A 340 12.69 -11.89 -18.52
C LYS A 340 11.62 -10.98 -17.92
N LEU A 341 10.73 -11.53 -17.09
CA LEU A 341 9.62 -10.81 -16.43
C LEU A 341 9.81 -10.63 -14.91
N ARG A 342 10.72 -11.37 -14.29
CA ARG A 342 11.01 -11.29 -12.85
C ARG A 342 12.36 -10.61 -12.59
N SER A 343 12.53 -9.97 -11.43
CA SER A 343 13.81 -9.35 -11.04
C SER A 343 14.91 -10.39 -10.78
N GLY A 344 14.53 -11.62 -10.41
CA GLY A 344 15.42 -12.71 -10.05
C GLY A 344 15.50 -12.96 -8.54
N ASP A 345 14.76 -12.22 -7.70
CA ASP A 345 14.64 -12.48 -6.27
C ASP A 345 13.53 -13.49 -5.90
N GLY A 346 12.70 -13.88 -6.87
CA GLY A 346 11.58 -14.81 -6.66
C GLY A 346 10.22 -14.15 -6.38
N ILE A 347 10.17 -12.83 -6.20
CA ILE A 347 8.98 -12.06 -5.75
C ILE A 347 8.67 -10.88 -6.67
N HIS A 348 9.68 -10.09 -7.07
CA HIS A 348 9.49 -8.84 -7.81
C HIS A 348 9.67 -8.99 -9.32
N PHE A 349 9.37 -7.89 -10.03
CA PHE A 349 9.31 -7.83 -11.48
C PHE A 349 10.54 -7.13 -12.07
N SER A 350 10.97 -7.59 -13.25
CA SER A 350 11.85 -6.80 -14.11
C SER A 350 11.08 -5.60 -14.67
N LEU A 351 11.76 -4.67 -15.36
CA LEU A 351 11.09 -3.58 -16.07
C LEU A 351 10.05 -4.11 -17.07
N ASN A 352 10.40 -5.14 -17.84
CA ASN A 352 9.48 -5.78 -18.80
C ASN A 352 8.27 -6.41 -18.09
N GLY A 353 8.47 -7.03 -16.91
CA GLY A 353 7.37 -7.57 -16.11
C GLY A 353 6.41 -6.47 -15.62
N GLN A 354 6.96 -5.37 -15.10
CA GLN A 354 6.16 -4.22 -14.66
C GLN A 354 5.33 -3.63 -15.81
N GLN A 355 5.95 -3.46 -16.99
CA GLN A 355 5.28 -2.96 -18.19
C GLN A 355 4.23 -3.94 -18.73
N THR A 356 4.49 -5.26 -18.68
CA THR A 356 3.53 -6.29 -19.08
C THR A 356 2.27 -6.21 -18.24
N ILE A 357 2.42 -6.13 -16.91
CA ILE A 357 1.29 -6.00 -15.99
C ILE A 357 0.56 -4.67 -16.21
N ALA A 358 1.29 -3.56 -16.32
CA ALA A 358 0.72 -2.25 -16.58
C ALA A 358 -0.10 -2.23 -17.88
N ASN A 359 0.42 -2.83 -18.96
CA ASN A 359 -0.26 -2.89 -20.25
C ASN A 359 -1.53 -3.74 -20.19
N ALA A 360 -1.48 -4.87 -19.48
CA ALA A 360 -2.67 -5.70 -19.28
C ALA A 360 -3.75 -4.95 -18.50
N ILE A 361 -3.40 -4.31 -17.39
CA ILE A 361 -4.36 -3.51 -16.60
C ILE A 361 -4.92 -2.34 -17.43
N PHE A 362 -4.07 -1.64 -18.19
CA PHE A 362 -4.49 -0.53 -19.06
C PHE A 362 -5.47 -0.98 -20.15
N SER A 363 -5.30 -2.19 -20.70
CA SER A 363 -6.19 -2.72 -21.74
C SER A 363 -7.63 -2.98 -21.29
N LEU A 364 -7.88 -2.98 -19.97
CA LEU A 364 -9.21 -3.08 -19.38
C LEU A 364 -9.88 -1.71 -19.25
N MET A 365 -9.18 -0.62 -19.56
CA MET A 365 -9.70 0.73 -19.46
C MET A 365 -10.18 1.19 -20.84
N THR A 366 -11.41 1.68 -20.89
CA THR A 366 -11.98 2.33 -22.08
C THR A 366 -12.07 3.83 -21.83
N PHE A 367 -11.71 4.63 -22.82
CA PHE A 367 -11.60 6.08 -22.65
C PHE A 367 -12.72 6.78 -23.41
N ILE A 368 -13.56 7.51 -22.67
CA ILE A 368 -14.65 8.29 -23.24
C ILE A 368 -14.04 9.51 -23.93
N GLN A 369 -14.12 9.57 -25.26
CA GLN A 369 -13.72 10.76 -26.01
C GLN A 369 -14.80 11.82 -25.86
N GLU A 370 -14.43 13.06 -25.50
CA GLU A 370 -15.35 14.18 -25.63
C GLU A 370 -15.66 14.37 -27.13
N PRO A 371 -16.93 14.58 -27.53
CA PRO A 371 -17.26 14.83 -28.91
C PRO A 371 -16.47 16.05 -29.39
N VAL A 372 -15.78 15.90 -30.54
CA VAL A 372 -15.15 17.01 -31.22
C VAL A 372 -16.26 18.04 -31.47
N LYS A 373 -16.12 19.25 -30.88
CA LYS A 373 -16.95 20.37 -31.30
C LYS A 373 -16.60 20.60 -32.77
N GLU A 374 -17.49 20.20 -33.68
CA GLU A 374 -17.46 20.71 -35.03
C GLU A 374 -17.56 22.24 -34.91
N ASP A 375 -16.45 22.91 -35.21
CA ASP A 375 -16.46 24.34 -35.40
C ASP A 375 -17.46 24.61 -36.53
N ALA A 376 -18.63 25.13 -36.17
CA ALA A 376 -19.57 25.70 -37.09
C ALA A 376 -18.96 26.98 -37.66
N THR A 377 -18.00 26.84 -38.58
CA THR A 377 -17.64 27.89 -39.52
C THR A 377 -18.63 27.85 -40.67
N ILE A 378 -19.61 28.76 -40.63
CA ILE A 378 -20.26 29.33 -41.81
C ILE A 378 -19.71 30.73 -41.99
#